data_AF-A0A7L1QCP2-F1
#
_entry.id   AF-A0A7L1QCP2-F1
#
_cell.length_a   1.000
_cell.length_b   1.000
_cell.length_c   1.000
_cell.angle_alpha   90.00
_cell.angle_beta   90.00
_cell.angle_gamma   90.00
#
_symmetry.space_group_name_H-M   'P 1'
#
loop_
_entity.id
_entity.type
_entity.pdbx_description
1 polymer ?
#
loop_
_entity_poly.entity_id
_entity_poly.type
_entity_poly.pdbx_seq_one_letter_code
_entity_poly.pdbx_strand_id
1 'polypeptide(L)'
;FQVRLFLTLVCAVVVAMLYILLGYRARVQPCCRVPGPRDVLTTLRIRSFPGYSRVPDGKPLERAPCRRCAVVSSSGQMLGSRLGQAIDEQECVLRMNHAPTTRYEQDVGTRCTFRVVSHTSVPLLLRNQPYFFQQSQETLYFIWGPAKKMSREKMGPTYQALLKVVQKYPQLKIYTLTEEKMEYCDDVFQNETGKNRLKSGSFLSTGWFTMILAMELCEQICVFGMVSDNYCREKNHSSVPYHYFEKGRLDECKTYLMHERARRAGHRFITEKAVFSRWAKRRNIVFQHPSWAG
;
A
#
# COMPACT_ATOMS: atom_id res chain seq x y z
N PHE A 1 -32.93 -50.25 -5.87
CA PHE A 1 -31.61 -50.00 -5.22
C PHE A 1 -30.81 -48.89 -5.90
N GLN A 2 -30.68 -48.85 -7.24
CA GLN A 2 -29.90 -47.84 -7.97
C GLN A 2 -30.33 -46.37 -7.77
N VAL A 3 -31.64 -46.08 -7.73
CA VAL A 3 -32.14 -44.69 -7.62
C VAL A 3 -31.83 -44.06 -6.25
N ARG A 4 -31.93 -44.84 -5.16
CA ARG A 4 -31.61 -44.37 -3.82
C ARG A 4 -30.12 -44.06 -3.66
N LEU A 5 -29.26 -44.92 -4.23
CA LEU A 5 -27.80 -44.73 -4.20
C LEU A 5 -27.38 -43.48 -4.99
N PHE A 6 -28.01 -43.24 -6.15
CA PHE A 6 -27.78 -42.05 -6.96
C PHE A 6 -28.19 -40.77 -6.22
N LEU A 7 -29.37 -40.73 -5.61
CA LEU A 7 -29.81 -39.56 -4.82
C LEU A 7 -28.85 -39.27 -3.65
N THR A 8 -28.39 -40.30 -2.94
CA THR A 8 -27.43 -40.12 -1.84
C THR A 8 -26.08 -39.56 -2.30
N LEU A 9 -25.59 -39.97 -3.47
CA LEU A 9 -24.35 -39.45 -4.06
C LEU A 9 -24.48 -37.99 -4.47
N VAL A 10 -25.60 -37.63 -5.11
CA VAL A 10 -25.88 -36.23 -5.49
C VAL A 10 -26.00 -35.34 -4.26
N CYS A 11 -26.72 -35.78 -3.21
CA CYS A 11 -26.79 -35.06 -1.95
C CYS A 11 -25.41 -34.86 -1.30
N ALA A 12 -24.57 -35.90 -1.27
CA ALA A 12 -23.23 -35.81 -0.69
C ALA A 12 -22.35 -34.79 -1.43
N VAL A 13 -22.42 -34.75 -2.77
CA VAL A 13 -21.67 -33.76 -3.58
C VAL A 13 -22.19 -32.35 -3.34
N VAL A 14 -23.50 -32.14 -3.30
CA VAL A 14 -24.09 -30.81 -3.04
C VAL A 14 -23.72 -30.31 -1.64
N VAL A 15 -23.77 -31.18 -0.62
CA VAL A 15 -23.35 -30.86 0.74
C VAL A 15 -21.86 -30.52 0.77
N ALA A 16 -21.00 -31.31 0.12
CA ALA A 16 -19.57 -31.02 0.05
C ALA A 16 -19.28 -29.68 -0.63
N MET A 17 -19.97 -29.36 -1.73
CA MET A 17 -19.84 -28.08 -2.43
C MET A 17 -20.31 -26.91 -1.56
N LEU A 18 -21.41 -27.07 -0.83
CA LEU A 18 -21.89 -26.07 0.14
C LEU A 18 -20.89 -25.87 1.29
N TYR A 19 -20.30 -26.96 1.82
CA TYR A 19 -19.27 -26.88 2.86
C TYR A 19 -17.99 -26.20 2.36
N ILE A 20 -17.58 -26.45 1.11
CA ILE A 20 -16.42 -25.79 0.49
C ILE A 20 -16.73 -24.29 0.28
N LEU A 21 -17.91 -23.94 -0.20
CA LEU A 21 -18.35 -22.54 -0.38
C LEU A 21 -18.47 -21.79 0.96
N LEU A 22 -19.01 -22.45 1.99
CA LEU A 22 -19.09 -21.92 3.36
C LEU A 22 -17.69 -21.77 3.98
N GLY A 23 -16.80 -22.74 3.75
CA GLY A 23 -15.39 -22.68 4.18
C GLY A 23 -14.58 -21.60 3.47
N TYR A 24 -14.87 -21.34 2.20
CA TYR A 24 -14.27 -20.24 1.43
C TYR A 24 -14.75 -18.87 1.95
N ARG A 25 -16.04 -18.74 2.28
CA ARG A 25 -16.57 -17.55 2.98
C ARG A 25 -15.99 -17.36 4.38
N ALA A 26 -15.67 -18.44 5.09
CA ALA A 26 -15.15 -18.39 6.46
C ALA A 26 -13.64 -18.07 6.56
N ARG A 27 -12.85 -18.30 5.48
CA ARG A 27 -11.40 -18.03 5.48
C ARG A 27 -11.02 -16.57 5.20
N VAL A 28 -11.95 -15.75 4.73
CA VAL A 28 -11.73 -14.30 4.63
C VAL A 28 -11.99 -13.70 6.01
N GLN A 29 -10.91 -13.54 6.77
CA GLN A 29 -10.96 -12.93 8.10
C GLN A 29 -11.55 -11.51 7.97
N PRO A 30 -12.72 -11.22 8.57
CA PRO A 30 -13.54 -10.14 8.05
C PRO A 30 -13.05 -8.77 8.54
N CYS A 31 -12.34 -8.03 7.67
CA CYS A 31 -12.54 -6.58 7.62
C CYS A 31 -14.03 -6.28 7.23
N CYS A 32 -14.83 -7.28 6.82
CA CYS A 32 -16.22 -7.15 6.37
C CYS A 32 -17.31 -7.10 7.46
N ARG A 33 -16.99 -6.92 8.75
CA ARG A 33 -18.06 -6.57 9.71
C ARG A 33 -18.39 -5.08 9.57
N VAL A 34 -19.54 -4.80 8.98
CA VAL A 34 -20.22 -3.50 9.08
C VAL A 34 -20.62 -3.33 10.55
N PRO A 35 -20.08 -2.35 11.29
CA PRO A 35 -20.72 -1.93 12.53
C PRO A 35 -22.13 -1.45 12.14
N GLY A 36 -23.18 -1.97 12.78
CA GLY A 36 -24.53 -1.44 12.60
C GLY A 36 -24.55 0.08 12.81
N PRO A 37 -25.59 0.79 12.33
CA PRO A 37 -25.63 2.26 12.36
C PRO A 37 -25.60 2.72 13.82
N ARG A 38 -24.40 2.99 14.33
CA ARG A 38 -24.22 3.89 15.45
C ARG A 38 -24.06 5.25 14.82
N ASP A 39 -25.16 6.00 14.80
CA ASP A 39 -25.15 7.45 14.74
C ASP A 39 -24.30 7.95 15.91
N VAL A 40 -23.00 8.03 15.69
CA VAL A 40 -22.13 8.93 16.41
C VAL A 40 -21.52 9.76 15.31
N LEU A 41 -22.10 10.94 15.12
CA LEU A 41 -21.44 12.07 14.48
C LEU A 41 -20.23 12.46 15.36
N THR A 42 -19.22 11.61 15.43
CA THR A 42 -17.89 12.03 15.83
C THR A 42 -17.45 12.93 14.71
N THR A 43 -17.59 14.25 14.91
CA THR A 43 -16.88 15.26 14.13
C THR A 43 -15.42 14.83 14.13
N LEU A 44 -14.96 14.23 13.03
CA LEU A 44 -13.58 13.79 12.91
C LEU A 44 -12.72 15.05 13.01
N ARG A 45 -12.05 15.19 14.16
CA ARG A 45 -11.25 16.38 14.45
C ARG A 45 -10.13 16.48 13.43
N ILE A 46 -10.12 17.58 12.68
CA ILE A 46 -9.02 17.91 11.76
C ILE A 46 -7.73 17.95 12.58
N ARG A 47 -6.72 17.21 12.13
CA ARG A 47 -5.36 17.20 12.69
C ARG A 47 -4.39 17.79 11.68
N SER A 48 -3.34 18.42 12.20
CA SER A 48 -2.22 18.92 11.40
C SER A 48 -1.07 17.90 11.42
N PHE A 49 -0.45 17.66 10.26
CA PHE A 49 0.66 16.73 10.06
C PHE A 49 1.85 17.48 9.43
N PRO A 50 2.74 18.05 10.25
CA PRO A 50 3.78 18.98 9.80
C PRO A 50 4.86 18.36 8.89
N GLY A 51 5.04 17.04 8.95
CA GLY A 51 5.99 16.31 8.09
C GLY A 51 5.60 16.22 6.60
N TYR A 52 4.42 16.70 6.24
CA TYR A 52 3.90 16.70 4.86
C TYR A 52 3.66 18.14 4.39
N SER A 53 4.56 18.65 3.57
CA SER A 53 4.58 20.05 3.14
C SER A 53 3.97 20.20 1.75
N ARG A 54 2.92 21.02 1.62
CA ARG A 54 2.19 21.22 0.37
C ARG A 54 3.00 21.99 -0.66
N VAL A 55 2.91 21.59 -1.92
CA VAL A 55 3.47 22.32 -3.07
C VAL A 55 2.40 23.31 -3.59
N PRO A 56 2.69 24.61 -3.79
CA PRO A 56 3.98 25.30 -3.58
C PRO A 56 4.14 25.98 -2.20
N ASP A 57 3.06 26.11 -1.43
CA ASP A 57 2.97 27.06 -0.32
C ASP A 57 3.58 26.57 1.00
N GLY A 58 4.03 25.33 1.05
CA GLY A 58 4.73 24.74 2.18
C GLY A 58 3.83 24.36 3.35
N LYS A 59 2.50 24.60 3.26
CA LYS A 59 1.58 24.39 4.38
C LYS A 59 1.52 22.92 4.78
N PRO A 60 1.37 22.62 6.09
CA PRO A 60 1.25 21.25 6.55
C PRO A 60 -0.03 20.61 6.02
N LEU A 61 -0.07 19.28 5.98
CA LEU A 61 -1.30 18.55 5.73
C LEU A 61 -2.26 18.75 6.90
N GLU A 62 -3.48 19.18 6.61
CA GLU A 62 -4.55 19.29 7.59
C GLU A 62 -5.73 18.44 7.16
N ARG A 63 -6.04 17.40 7.94
CA ARG A 63 -7.18 16.52 7.66
C ARG A 63 -7.63 15.70 8.86
N ALA A 64 -8.87 15.25 8.82
CA ALA A 64 -9.36 14.16 9.64
C ALA A 64 -8.67 12.83 9.24
N PRO A 65 -8.24 11.98 10.19
CA PRO A 65 -7.89 10.59 9.90
C PRO A 65 -9.09 9.81 9.32
N CYS A 66 -8.82 8.79 8.51
CA CYS A 66 -9.83 7.85 8.04
C CYS A 66 -10.05 6.76 9.10
N ARG A 67 -11.27 6.27 9.23
CA ARG A 67 -11.56 5.14 10.14
C ARG A 67 -10.98 3.85 9.58
N ARG A 68 -11.12 3.63 8.27
CA ARG A 68 -10.69 2.40 7.60
C ARG A 68 -9.93 2.67 6.33
N CYS A 69 -8.72 2.13 6.24
CA CYS A 69 -7.86 2.28 5.07
C CYS A 69 -7.53 0.94 4.41
N ALA A 70 -7.49 0.93 3.08
CA ALA A 70 -6.81 -0.10 2.31
C ALA A 70 -5.40 0.38 1.94
N VAL A 71 -4.37 -0.38 2.28
CA VAL A 71 -3.03 -0.22 1.69
C VAL A 71 -2.87 -1.27 0.61
N VAL A 72 -2.78 -0.85 -0.65
CA VAL A 72 -2.65 -1.74 -1.80
C VAL A 72 -1.20 -1.71 -2.29
N SER A 73 -0.49 -2.82 -2.05
CA SER A 73 0.85 -3.06 -2.57
C SER A 73 0.82 -3.22 -4.10
N SER A 74 1.98 -3.00 -4.72
CA SER A 74 2.17 -3.19 -6.16
C SER A 74 2.42 -4.63 -6.59
N SER A 75 2.49 -5.57 -5.65
CA SER A 75 2.88 -6.97 -5.89
C SER A 75 1.99 -7.71 -6.90
N GLY A 76 2.58 -8.64 -7.64
CA GLY A 76 1.86 -9.61 -8.46
C GLY A 76 0.92 -10.54 -7.69
N GLN A 77 1.01 -10.61 -6.35
CA GLN A 77 0.01 -11.33 -5.53
C GLN A 77 -1.41 -10.83 -5.73
N MET A 78 -1.58 -9.59 -6.22
CA MET A 78 -2.91 -9.05 -6.51
C MET A 78 -3.57 -9.68 -7.73
N LEU A 79 -2.82 -10.26 -8.66
CA LEU A 79 -3.37 -10.81 -9.90
C LEU A 79 -4.33 -11.97 -9.64
N GLY A 80 -5.55 -11.86 -10.15
CA GLY A 80 -6.60 -12.86 -9.98
C GLY A 80 -7.22 -12.91 -8.57
N SER A 81 -6.87 -11.97 -7.68
CA SER A 81 -7.39 -11.93 -6.31
C SER A 81 -8.88 -11.57 -6.22
N ARG A 82 -9.40 -10.83 -7.22
CA ARG A 82 -10.78 -10.31 -7.25
C ARG A 82 -11.18 -9.46 -6.03
N LEU A 83 -10.20 -8.79 -5.40
CA LEU A 83 -10.40 -8.01 -4.18
C LEU A 83 -10.78 -6.54 -4.43
N GLY A 84 -10.98 -6.14 -5.69
CA GLY A 84 -11.19 -4.75 -6.06
C GLY A 84 -12.38 -4.10 -5.35
N GLN A 85 -13.50 -4.82 -5.24
CA GLN A 85 -14.66 -4.32 -4.50
C GLN A 85 -14.36 -4.13 -3.00
N ALA A 86 -13.73 -5.13 -2.35
CA ALA A 86 -13.40 -5.05 -0.93
C ALA A 86 -12.42 -3.91 -0.61
N ILE A 87 -11.52 -3.59 -1.55
CA ILE A 87 -10.63 -2.44 -1.48
C ILE A 87 -11.43 -1.13 -1.59
N ASP A 88 -12.30 -1.02 -2.59
CA ASP A 88 -13.07 0.20 -2.85
C ASP A 88 -14.14 0.49 -1.78
N GLU A 89 -14.52 -0.50 -0.97
CA GLU A 89 -15.37 -0.34 0.22
C GLU A 89 -14.66 0.35 1.40
N GLN A 90 -13.33 0.45 1.40
CA GLN A 90 -12.61 1.17 2.47
C GLN A 90 -12.77 2.69 2.32
N GLU A 91 -12.75 3.44 3.42
CA GLU A 91 -12.91 4.90 3.39
C GLU A 91 -11.80 5.57 2.57
N CYS A 92 -10.55 5.17 2.85
CA CYS A 92 -9.37 5.68 2.15
C CYS A 92 -8.55 4.55 1.51
N VAL A 93 -8.09 4.74 0.29
CA VAL A 93 -7.25 3.77 -0.44
C VAL A 93 -5.88 4.37 -0.72
N LEU A 94 -4.84 3.72 -0.21
CA LEU A 94 -3.44 4.09 -0.38
C LEU A 94 -2.80 3.23 -1.47
N ARG A 95 -2.19 3.88 -2.46
CA ARG A 95 -1.44 3.24 -3.56
C ARG A 95 -0.03 3.81 -3.67
N MET A 96 0.85 3.06 -4.33
CA MET A 96 2.27 3.40 -4.41
C MET A 96 2.70 3.68 -5.85
N ASN A 97 3.55 4.69 -6.01
CA ASN A 97 4.24 5.03 -7.26
C ASN A 97 3.29 5.08 -8.46
N HIS A 98 3.70 4.50 -9.58
CA HIS A 98 2.97 4.49 -10.85
C HIS A 98 2.09 3.25 -11.03
N ALA A 99 1.73 2.56 -9.93
CA ALA A 99 0.86 1.39 -9.98
C ALA A 99 -0.56 1.80 -10.46
N PRO A 100 -1.02 1.32 -11.64
CA PRO A 100 -2.30 1.71 -12.21
C PRO A 100 -3.44 0.84 -11.67
N THR A 101 -4.65 1.37 -11.71
CA THR A 101 -5.90 0.62 -11.51
C THR A 101 -6.46 0.12 -12.84
N THR A 102 -6.25 0.87 -13.93
CA THR A 102 -6.83 0.56 -15.23
C THR A 102 -6.37 -0.79 -15.75
N ARG A 103 -7.33 -1.63 -16.17
CA ARG A 103 -7.16 -3.05 -16.56
C ARG A 103 -6.94 -4.05 -15.41
N TYR A 104 -6.92 -3.58 -14.17
CA TYR A 104 -6.72 -4.40 -12.98
C TYR A 104 -7.83 -4.17 -11.94
N GLU A 105 -8.92 -3.47 -12.31
CA GLU A 105 -9.96 -2.98 -11.41
C GLU A 105 -10.60 -4.12 -10.60
N GLN A 106 -10.80 -5.28 -11.23
CA GLN A 106 -11.34 -6.45 -10.54
C GLN A 106 -10.47 -6.90 -9.37
N ASP A 107 -9.16 -6.77 -9.49
CA ASP A 107 -8.19 -7.24 -8.51
C ASP A 107 -7.81 -6.16 -7.50
N VAL A 108 -7.56 -4.94 -7.99
CA VAL A 108 -6.97 -3.87 -7.18
C VAL A 108 -7.93 -2.73 -6.89
N GLY A 109 -9.14 -2.73 -7.45
CA GLY A 109 -10.13 -1.66 -7.28
C GLY A 109 -9.84 -0.45 -8.17
N THR A 110 -10.70 0.56 -8.06
CA THR A 110 -10.67 1.78 -8.88
C THR A 110 -10.23 3.01 -8.09
N ARG A 111 -10.45 3.03 -6.76
CA ARG A 111 -10.27 4.22 -5.94
C ARG A 111 -8.80 4.44 -5.56
N CYS A 112 -8.41 5.71 -5.44
CA CYS A 112 -7.10 6.12 -4.90
C CYS A 112 -7.25 7.44 -4.15
N THR A 113 -7.21 7.38 -2.82
CA THR A 113 -7.30 8.58 -1.95
C THR A 113 -5.91 9.16 -1.74
N PHE A 114 -4.93 8.33 -1.39
CA PHE A 114 -3.53 8.75 -1.20
C PHE A 114 -2.63 7.98 -2.15
N ARG A 115 -1.72 8.69 -2.83
CA ARG A 115 -0.67 8.07 -3.64
C ARG A 115 0.69 8.46 -3.12
N VAL A 116 1.42 7.49 -2.58
CA VAL A 116 2.77 7.68 -2.06
C VAL A 116 3.78 7.37 -3.17
N VAL A 117 4.64 8.31 -3.50
CA VAL A 117 5.49 8.24 -4.70
C VAL A 117 6.94 8.54 -4.34
N SER A 118 7.84 7.64 -4.70
CA SER A 118 9.27 7.94 -4.66
C SER A 118 9.63 8.97 -5.72
N HIS A 119 10.56 9.86 -5.43
CA HIS A 119 11.08 10.83 -6.39
C HIS A 119 11.57 10.19 -7.69
N THR A 120 12.04 8.94 -7.65
CA THR A 120 12.45 8.16 -8.84
C THR A 120 11.28 7.74 -9.72
N SER A 121 10.06 7.64 -9.17
CA SER A 121 8.84 7.32 -9.90
C SER A 121 8.11 8.55 -10.44
N VAL A 122 8.45 9.77 -10.00
CA VAL A 122 7.85 11.02 -10.52
C VAL A 122 7.93 11.13 -12.04
N PRO A 123 9.07 10.84 -12.71
CA PRO A 123 9.13 10.85 -14.18
C PRO A 123 8.12 9.90 -14.85
N LEU A 124 7.76 8.78 -14.22
CA LEU A 124 6.80 7.83 -14.76
C LEU A 124 5.37 8.38 -14.67
N LEU A 125 5.02 9.08 -13.60
CA LEU A 125 3.74 9.79 -13.50
C LEU A 125 3.65 10.92 -14.54
N LEU A 126 4.75 11.67 -14.72
CA LEU A 126 4.82 12.75 -15.71
C LEU A 126 4.67 12.28 -17.16
N ARG A 127 5.00 11.03 -17.48
CA ARG A 127 4.78 10.43 -18.80
C ARG A 127 3.31 10.13 -19.08
N ASN A 128 2.49 9.97 -18.04
CA ASN A 128 1.05 9.69 -18.17
C ASN A 128 0.23 10.64 -17.28
N GLN A 129 0.39 11.94 -17.51
CA GLN A 129 -0.34 12.97 -16.78
C GLN A 129 -1.87 12.87 -16.90
N PRO A 130 -2.46 12.54 -18.06
CA PRO A 130 -3.91 12.42 -18.16
C PRO A 130 -4.46 11.43 -17.13
N TYR A 131 -3.80 10.28 -16.96
CA TYR A 131 -4.20 9.29 -15.98
C TYR A 131 -3.90 9.73 -14.54
N PHE A 132 -2.65 10.09 -14.24
CA PHE A 132 -2.21 10.35 -12.87
C PHE A 132 -2.58 11.72 -12.33
N PHE A 133 -3.03 12.67 -13.15
CA PHE A 133 -3.28 14.04 -12.69
C PHE A 133 -4.63 14.57 -13.16
N GLN A 134 -4.95 14.43 -14.45
CA GLN A 134 -6.21 14.97 -14.98
C GLN A 134 -7.43 14.15 -14.54
N GLN A 135 -7.33 12.82 -14.53
CA GLN A 135 -8.40 11.91 -14.08
C GLN A 135 -8.41 11.71 -12.56
N SER A 136 -7.27 11.93 -11.89
CA SER A 136 -7.06 11.62 -10.48
C SER A 136 -6.92 12.90 -9.63
N GLN A 137 -7.82 13.87 -9.84
CA GLN A 137 -7.73 15.22 -9.26
C GLN A 137 -7.95 15.25 -7.75
N GLU A 138 -8.76 14.32 -7.24
CA GLU A 138 -9.09 14.21 -5.82
C GLU A 138 -8.03 13.47 -5.00
N THR A 139 -7.10 12.78 -5.67
CA THR A 139 -6.02 12.05 -5.01
C THR A 139 -5.02 13.02 -4.38
N LEU A 140 -4.62 12.77 -3.13
CA LEU A 140 -3.51 13.47 -2.51
C LEU A 140 -2.21 12.70 -2.79
N TYR A 141 -1.21 13.41 -3.32
CA TYR A 141 0.09 12.84 -3.66
C TYR A 141 1.09 13.13 -2.56
N PHE A 142 1.82 12.11 -2.11
CA PHE A 142 2.87 12.21 -1.09
C PHE A 142 4.20 11.80 -1.70
N ILE A 143 5.03 12.78 -2.04
CA ILE A 143 6.29 12.56 -2.76
C ILE A 143 7.46 12.55 -1.77
N TRP A 144 8.22 11.46 -1.74
CA TRP A 144 9.37 11.30 -0.86
C TRP A 144 10.67 11.15 -1.67
N GLY A 145 11.78 11.64 -1.13
CA GLY A 145 13.08 11.57 -1.81
C GLY A 145 14.18 12.31 -1.06
N PRO A 146 15.43 12.24 -1.55
CA PRO A 146 16.55 12.92 -0.92
C PRO A 146 16.40 14.44 -1.00
N ALA A 147 16.85 15.15 0.04
CA ALA A 147 16.80 16.60 0.17
C ALA A 147 17.25 17.35 -1.10
N LYS A 148 18.37 16.94 -1.70
CA LYS A 148 18.90 17.54 -2.95
C LYS A 148 17.89 17.54 -4.12
N LYS A 149 16.98 16.58 -4.17
CA LYS A 149 15.96 16.46 -5.23
C LYS A 149 14.65 17.15 -4.85
N MET A 150 14.32 17.17 -3.56
CA MET A 150 13.01 17.59 -3.04
C MET A 150 12.99 19.00 -2.43
N SER A 151 14.14 19.60 -2.16
CA SER A 151 14.24 20.89 -1.46
C SER A 151 13.48 21.99 -2.19
N ARG A 152 12.57 22.66 -1.47
CA ARG A 152 11.84 23.85 -1.93
C ARG A 152 12.77 25.05 -2.06
N GLU A 153 13.55 25.33 -1.03
CA GLU A 153 14.47 26.49 -0.96
C GLU A 153 15.55 26.44 -2.05
N LYS A 154 16.18 25.26 -2.22
CA LYS A 154 17.23 25.06 -3.22
C LYS A 154 16.68 24.71 -4.60
N MET A 155 15.35 24.75 -4.78
CA MET A 155 14.66 24.38 -6.01
C MET A 155 15.17 23.06 -6.58
N GLY A 156 15.07 21.98 -5.79
CA GLY A 156 15.47 20.65 -6.22
C GLY A 156 14.74 20.24 -7.52
N PRO A 157 15.38 19.50 -8.43
CA PRO A 157 14.82 19.21 -9.75
C PRO A 157 13.48 18.46 -9.70
N THR A 158 13.24 17.60 -8.71
CA THR A 158 11.94 16.96 -8.54
C THR A 158 10.91 17.96 -8.04
N TYR A 159 11.27 18.82 -7.07
CA TYR A 159 10.37 19.89 -6.60
C TYR A 159 9.95 20.84 -7.74
N GLN A 160 10.90 21.27 -8.58
CA GLN A 160 10.61 22.10 -9.76
C GLN A 160 9.63 21.41 -10.73
N ALA A 161 9.77 20.11 -10.94
CA ALA A 161 8.83 19.37 -11.78
C ALA A 161 7.42 19.32 -11.16
N LEU A 162 7.31 19.16 -9.85
CA LEU A 162 6.03 19.19 -9.13
C LEU A 162 5.37 20.58 -9.17
N LEU A 163 6.16 21.66 -9.10
CA LEU A 163 5.65 23.03 -9.28
C LEU A 163 4.98 23.18 -10.65
N LYS A 164 5.62 22.71 -11.73
CA LYS A 164 5.04 22.75 -13.08
C LYS A 164 3.75 21.93 -13.18
N VAL A 165 3.66 20.82 -12.45
CA VAL A 165 2.42 20.01 -12.38
C VAL A 165 1.30 20.78 -11.69
N VAL A 166 1.54 21.36 -10.51
CA VAL A 166 0.52 22.14 -9.79
C VAL A 166 0.10 23.40 -10.56
N GLN A 167 1.03 24.04 -11.28
CA GLN A 167 0.70 25.16 -12.17
C GLN A 167 -0.26 24.74 -13.29
N LYS A 168 -0.08 23.53 -13.83
CA LYS A 168 -0.94 22.98 -14.89
C LYS A 168 -2.27 22.42 -14.37
N TYR A 169 -2.28 21.89 -13.16
CA TYR A 169 -3.45 21.28 -12.51
C TYR A 169 -3.64 21.86 -11.10
N PRO A 170 -4.17 23.09 -10.98
CA PRO A 170 -4.23 23.84 -9.71
C PRO A 170 -5.07 23.19 -8.60
N GLN A 171 -5.98 22.29 -8.97
CA GLN A 171 -6.81 21.49 -8.07
C GLN A 171 -6.06 20.35 -7.38
N LEU A 172 -4.90 19.94 -7.90
CA LEU A 172 -4.13 18.84 -7.31
C LEU A 172 -3.55 19.23 -5.96
N LYS A 173 -3.61 18.27 -5.04
CA LYS A 173 -2.97 18.37 -3.73
C LYS A 173 -1.72 17.50 -3.72
N ILE A 174 -0.56 18.13 -3.89
CA ILE A 174 0.75 17.46 -3.83
C ILE A 174 1.48 17.90 -2.58
N TYR A 175 1.95 16.92 -1.80
CA TYR A 175 2.75 17.09 -0.60
C TYR A 175 4.11 16.44 -0.80
N THR A 176 5.17 17.10 -0.33
CA THR A 176 6.50 16.52 -0.22
C THR A 176 6.81 16.21 1.24
N LEU A 177 7.49 15.10 1.52
CA LEU A 177 7.98 14.83 2.87
C LEU A 177 9.10 15.82 3.19
N THR A 178 9.05 16.42 4.38
CA THR A 178 10.11 17.30 4.89
C THR A 178 11.39 16.50 5.20
N GLU A 179 12.53 17.19 5.33
CA GLU A 179 13.80 16.55 5.74
C GLU A 179 13.65 15.88 7.10
N GLU A 180 13.04 16.57 8.07
CA GLU A 180 12.70 16.01 9.40
C GLU A 180 11.80 14.76 9.29
N LYS A 181 10.80 14.75 8.40
CA LYS A 181 9.94 13.57 8.22
C LYS A 181 10.70 12.40 7.60
N MET A 182 11.65 12.68 6.71
CA MET A 182 12.54 11.66 6.15
C MET A 182 13.45 11.07 7.24
N GLU A 183 14.03 11.91 8.10
CA GLU A 183 14.84 11.47 9.25
C GLU A 183 14.02 10.65 10.24
N TYR A 184 12.79 11.09 10.57
CA TYR A 184 11.87 10.32 11.40
C TYR A 184 11.61 8.91 10.84
N CYS A 185 11.40 8.78 9.52
CA CYS A 185 11.20 7.47 8.91
C CYS A 185 12.44 6.57 9.03
N ASP A 186 13.63 7.16 9.06
CA ASP A 186 14.90 6.47 9.23
C ASP A 186 15.11 6.01 10.67
N ASP A 187 14.78 6.88 11.62
CA ASP A 187 14.89 6.61 13.05
C ASP A 187 13.93 5.51 13.48
N VAL A 188 12.70 5.52 12.95
CA VAL A 188 11.75 4.41 13.16
C VAL A 188 12.36 3.10 12.67
N PHE A 189 13.01 3.08 11.51
CA PHE A 189 13.64 1.86 10.98
C PHE A 189 14.82 1.41 11.84
N GLN A 190 15.68 2.36 12.24
CA GLN A 190 16.82 2.07 13.09
C GLN A 190 16.38 1.55 14.45
N ASN A 191 15.38 2.16 15.08
CA ASN A 191 14.87 1.74 16.39
C ASN A 191 14.21 0.36 16.34
N GLU A 192 13.51 0.05 15.24
CA GLU A 192 12.85 -1.25 15.06
C GLU A 192 13.82 -2.39 14.69
N THR A 193 14.99 -2.08 14.14
CA THR A 193 15.87 -3.11 13.55
C THR A 193 17.28 -3.15 14.13
N GLY A 194 17.68 -2.12 14.87
CA GLY A 194 19.08 -1.87 15.27
C GLY A 194 20.00 -1.51 14.10
N LYS A 195 19.48 -1.37 12.87
CA LYS A 195 20.28 -1.14 11.66
C LYS A 195 20.16 0.32 11.22
N ASN A 196 21.29 1.02 11.19
CA ASN A 196 21.36 2.35 10.58
C ASN A 196 21.46 2.21 9.05
N ARG A 197 20.46 2.73 8.33
CA ARG A 197 20.42 2.61 6.87
C ARG A 197 21.45 3.49 6.16
N LEU A 198 21.76 4.66 6.72
CA LEU A 198 22.73 5.60 6.15
C LEU A 198 24.13 4.99 6.18
N LYS A 199 24.51 4.37 7.30
CA LYS A 199 25.78 3.64 7.47
C LYS A 199 25.87 2.43 6.54
N SER A 200 24.75 1.73 6.32
CA SER A 200 24.71 0.54 5.44
C SER A 200 24.46 0.86 3.96
N GLY A 201 24.22 2.13 3.60
CA GLY A 201 23.89 2.55 2.23
C GLY A 201 22.63 1.88 1.67
N SER A 202 21.66 1.53 2.52
CA SER A 202 20.38 0.94 2.11
C SER A 202 19.25 1.97 2.06
N PHE A 203 18.19 1.66 1.29
CA PHE A 203 17.05 2.54 1.09
C PHE A 203 15.76 1.91 1.62
N LEU A 204 14.94 2.72 2.27
CA LEU A 204 13.58 2.33 2.66
C LEU A 204 12.71 2.21 1.40
N SER A 205 11.81 1.24 1.39
CA SER A 205 10.86 1.08 0.28
C SER A 205 9.75 2.14 0.34
N THR A 206 9.05 2.36 -0.78
CA THR A 206 7.81 3.15 -0.75
C THR A 206 6.76 2.51 0.18
N GLY A 207 6.81 1.19 0.36
CA GLY A 207 5.95 0.47 1.31
C GLY A 207 6.17 0.94 2.74
N TRP A 208 7.42 1.18 3.15
CA TRP A 208 7.74 1.74 4.46
C TRP A 208 7.09 3.11 4.70
N PHE A 209 7.31 4.06 3.78
CA PHE A 209 6.71 5.39 3.86
C PHE A 209 5.18 5.34 3.84
N THR A 210 4.60 4.40 3.08
CA THR A 210 3.14 4.23 3.01
C THR A 210 2.58 3.67 4.31
N MET A 211 3.26 2.70 4.94
CA MET A 211 2.82 2.16 6.23
C MET A 211 2.90 3.20 7.35
N ILE A 212 3.95 4.03 7.37
CA ILE A 212 4.04 5.16 8.31
C ILE A 212 2.89 6.15 8.09
N LEU A 213 2.65 6.57 6.83
CA LEU A 213 1.55 7.47 6.50
C LEU A 213 0.19 6.87 6.90
N ALA A 214 -0.03 5.58 6.62
CA ALA A 214 -1.27 4.89 7.00
C ALA A 214 -1.45 4.84 8.52
N MET A 215 -0.38 4.60 9.30
CA MET A 215 -0.45 4.61 10.76
C MET A 215 -0.76 5.99 11.36
N GLU A 216 -0.47 7.08 10.65
CA GLU A 216 -0.81 8.44 11.09
C GLU A 216 -2.21 8.87 10.65
N LEU A 217 -2.65 8.38 9.49
CA LEU A 217 -3.87 8.82 8.82
C LEU A 217 -5.05 7.86 8.93
N CYS A 218 -4.90 6.71 9.57
CA CYS A 218 -5.90 5.65 9.62
C CYS A 218 -6.06 5.06 11.02
N GLU A 219 -7.29 4.81 11.46
CA GLU A 219 -7.58 4.08 12.71
C GLU A 219 -7.41 2.56 12.54
N GLN A 220 -7.87 2.02 11.40
CA GLN A 220 -7.67 0.64 10.97
C GLN A 220 -7.04 0.58 9.58
N ILE A 221 -6.10 -0.36 9.40
CA ILE A 221 -5.37 -0.57 8.15
C ILE A 221 -5.56 -2.01 7.69
N CYS A 222 -6.24 -2.23 6.56
CA CYS A 222 -6.28 -3.52 5.87
C CYS A 222 -5.23 -3.48 4.72
N VAL A 223 -4.28 -4.41 4.71
CA VAL A 223 -3.17 -4.46 3.74
C VAL A 223 -3.41 -5.56 2.71
N PHE A 224 -3.25 -5.22 1.44
CA PHE A 224 -3.49 -6.09 0.29
C PHE A 224 -2.24 -6.17 -0.59
N GLY A 225 -1.94 -7.37 -1.09
CA GLY A 225 -0.82 -7.68 -1.97
C GLY A 225 0.54 -7.69 -1.28
N MET A 226 0.62 -7.90 0.04
CA MET A 226 1.91 -7.90 0.74
C MET A 226 2.16 -9.27 1.37
N VAL A 227 3.21 -9.97 0.92
CA VAL A 227 3.65 -11.25 1.52
C VAL A 227 4.42 -11.01 2.83
N SER A 228 4.42 -12.00 3.73
CA SER A 228 5.16 -11.95 4.99
C SER A 228 6.68 -12.05 4.79
N ASP A 229 7.45 -11.78 5.84
CA ASP A 229 8.92 -11.83 5.81
C ASP A 229 9.50 -13.24 5.60
N ASN A 230 8.76 -14.27 5.97
CA ASN A 230 9.11 -15.67 5.79
C ASN A 230 8.60 -16.30 4.48
N TYR A 231 7.64 -15.68 3.79
CA TYR A 231 6.96 -16.24 2.61
C TYR A 231 7.93 -16.75 1.53
N CYS A 232 8.93 -15.94 1.14
CA CYS A 232 9.88 -16.31 0.09
C CYS A 232 10.90 -17.40 0.49
N ARG A 233 10.82 -17.92 1.72
CA ARG A 233 11.61 -19.07 2.19
C ARG A 233 10.77 -20.36 2.25
N GLU A 234 9.46 -20.26 2.12
CA GLU A 234 8.55 -21.40 2.16
C GLU A 234 8.68 -22.22 0.87
N LYS A 235 8.70 -23.55 0.98
CA LYS A 235 8.94 -24.43 -0.18
C LYS A 235 7.87 -24.32 -1.28
N ASN A 236 6.65 -23.96 -0.91
CA ASN A 236 5.47 -23.96 -1.79
C ASN A 236 4.92 -22.55 -2.04
N HIS A 237 5.74 -21.51 -1.90
CA HIS A 237 5.30 -20.15 -2.23
C HIS A 237 4.96 -20.03 -3.72
N SER A 238 3.95 -19.24 -4.05
CA SER A 238 3.62 -18.98 -5.47
C SER A 238 4.68 -18.09 -6.11
N SER A 239 5.05 -18.38 -7.36
CA SER A 239 5.86 -17.48 -8.18
C SER A 239 4.92 -16.53 -8.91
N VAL A 240 5.10 -15.23 -8.65
CA VAL A 240 4.29 -14.15 -9.23
C VAL A 240 5.22 -13.04 -9.73
N PRO A 241 4.78 -12.21 -10.69
CA PRO A 241 5.52 -11.02 -11.09
C PRO A 241 5.78 -10.08 -9.90
N TYR A 242 6.90 -9.37 -9.93
CA TYR A 242 7.25 -8.38 -8.91
C TYR A 242 6.21 -7.27 -8.81
N HIS A 243 5.64 -6.85 -9.95
CA HIS A 243 4.52 -5.94 -10.00
C HIS A 243 3.35 -6.52 -10.81
N TYR A 244 2.11 -6.32 -10.35
CA TYR A 244 0.92 -6.83 -11.06
C TYR A 244 0.73 -6.20 -12.45
N PHE A 245 1.30 -5.01 -12.69
CA PHE A 245 1.07 -4.23 -13.90
C PHE A 245 2.23 -4.22 -14.90
N GLU A 246 3.38 -4.80 -14.52
CA GLU A 246 4.53 -4.90 -15.41
C GLU A 246 4.51 -6.25 -16.13
N LYS A 247 4.83 -6.25 -17.43
CA LYS A 247 4.86 -7.45 -18.26
C LYS A 247 6.03 -8.37 -17.85
N GLY A 248 5.85 -9.17 -16.81
CA GLY A 248 6.50 -10.48 -16.56
C GLY A 248 8.03 -10.55 -16.49
N ARG A 249 8.76 -9.45 -16.24
CA ARG A 249 10.24 -9.48 -16.30
C ARG A 249 10.94 -9.92 -15.03
N LEU A 250 10.34 -9.70 -13.87
CA LEU A 250 10.96 -9.94 -12.57
C LEU A 250 10.00 -10.73 -11.69
N ASP A 251 10.50 -11.75 -11.00
CA ASP A 251 9.76 -12.49 -9.98
C ASP A 251 9.81 -11.74 -8.64
N GLU A 252 8.70 -11.78 -7.89
CA GLU A 252 8.57 -11.10 -6.60
C GLU A 252 9.65 -11.51 -5.60
N CYS A 253 9.75 -12.82 -5.32
CA CYS A 253 10.64 -13.32 -4.30
C CYS A 253 12.12 -13.20 -4.70
N LYS A 254 12.45 -13.43 -5.98
CA LYS A 254 13.82 -13.19 -6.48
C LYS A 254 14.22 -11.73 -6.30
N THR A 255 13.34 -10.79 -6.62
CA THR A 255 13.61 -9.35 -6.44
C THR A 255 13.78 -9.02 -4.95
N TYR A 256 12.89 -9.49 -4.08
CA TYR A 256 12.99 -9.24 -2.65
C TYR A 256 14.29 -9.77 -2.05
N LEU A 257 14.66 -11.01 -2.35
CA LEU A 257 15.89 -11.62 -1.83
C LEU A 257 17.15 -10.95 -2.38
N MET A 258 17.15 -10.56 -3.66
CA MET A 258 18.28 -9.83 -4.28
C MET A 258 18.52 -8.49 -3.56
N HIS A 259 17.47 -7.69 -3.39
CA HIS A 259 17.56 -6.40 -2.71
C HIS A 259 17.90 -6.55 -1.23
N GLU A 260 17.30 -7.53 -0.54
CA GLU A 260 17.55 -7.79 0.88
C GLU A 260 19.02 -8.14 1.15
N ARG A 261 19.67 -8.87 0.23
CA ARG A 261 21.08 -9.31 0.35
C ARG A 261 22.09 -8.29 -0.18
N ALA A 262 21.65 -7.29 -0.94
CA ALA A 262 22.56 -6.30 -1.52
C ALA A 262 23.34 -5.55 -0.43
N ARG A 263 24.67 -5.43 -0.65
CA ARG A 263 25.57 -4.76 0.32
C ARG A 263 25.33 -3.25 0.39
N ARG A 264 24.99 -2.63 -0.74
CA ARG A 264 24.66 -1.20 -0.88
C ARG A 264 23.53 -1.03 -1.89
N ALA A 265 22.81 0.10 -1.82
CA ALA A 265 21.72 0.51 -2.69
C ALA A 265 20.50 -0.44 -2.77
N GLY A 266 20.47 -1.50 -1.98
CA GLY A 266 19.32 -2.40 -1.85
C GLY A 266 18.22 -1.83 -0.96
N HIS A 267 17.02 -2.36 -1.17
CA HIS A 267 15.91 -2.19 -0.23
C HIS A 267 15.91 -3.34 0.77
N ARG A 268 15.50 -3.07 2.01
CA ARG A 268 15.42 -4.09 3.06
C ARG A 268 14.00 -4.65 3.16
N PHE A 269 13.44 -5.10 2.04
CA PHE A 269 12.03 -5.49 1.93
C PHE A 269 11.59 -6.55 2.94
N ILE A 270 12.44 -7.55 3.21
CA ILE A 270 12.13 -8.62 4.16
C ILE A 270 12.28 -8.11 5.59
N THR A 271 13.34 -7.34 5.86
CA THR A 271 13.50 -6.70 7.17
C THR A 271 12.31 -5.77 7.49
N GLU A 272 11.86 -4.94 6.54
CA GLU A 272 10.70 -4.07 6.68
C GLU A 272 9.41 -4.86 6.99
N LYS A 273 9.16 -5.96 6.26
CA LYS A 273 8.00 -6.83 6.51
C LYS A 273 8.01 -7.44 7.92
N ALA A 274 9.18 -7.82 8.41
CA ALA A 274 9.32 -8.32 9.77
C ALA A 274 8.97 -7.24 10.82
N VAL A 275 9.26 -5.97 10.54
CA VAL A 275 8.78 -4.84 11.36
C VAL A 275 7.26 -4.73 11.28
N PHE A 276 6.69 -4.76 10.07
CA PHE A 276 5.24 -4.61 9.90
C PHE A 276 4.46 -5.73 10.62
N SER A 277 5.00 -6.94 10.66
CA SER A 277 4.45 -8.06 11.42
C SER A 277 4.37 -7.73 12.91
N ARG A 278 5.43 -7.14 13.48
CA ARG A 278 5.41 -6.69 14.88
C ARG A 278 4.47 -5.51 15.12
N TRP A 279 4.35 -4.58 14.17
CA TRP A 279 3.38 -3.48 14.28
C TRP A 279 1.95 -3.99 14.30
N ALA A 280 1.61 -5.00 13.49
CA ALA A 280 0.29 -5.61 13.49
C ALA A 280 -0.11 -6.27 14.82
N LYS A 281 0.88 -6.67 15.65
CA LYS A 281 0.62 -7.18 17.01
C LYS A 281 0.27 -6.09 18.02
N ARG A 282 0.53 -4.83 17.71
CA ARG A 282 0.39 -3.68 18.63
C ARG A 282 -0.58 -2.62 18.12
N ARG A 283 -1.00 -2.70 16.86
CA ARG A 283 -1.85 -1.73 16.16
C ARG A 283 -2.90 -2.46 15.33
N ASN A 284 -3.97 -1.77 14.97
CA ASN A 284 -5.07 -2.33 14.17
C ASN A 284 -4.69 -2.43 12.68
N ILE A 285 -3.72 -3.31 12.38
CA ILE A 285 -3.22 -3.59 11.03
C ILE A 285 -3.53 -5.05 10.71
N VAL A 286 -4.27 -5.28 9.62
CA VAL A 286 -4.69 -6.61 9.19
C VAL A 286 -4.15 -6.86 7.79
N PHE A 287 -3.27 -7.86 7.63
CA PHE A 287 -2.82 -8.32 6.33
C PHE A 287 -3.87 -9.28 5.77
N GLN A 288 -4.60 -8.84 4.75
CA GLN A 288 -5.75 -9.57 4.19
C GLN A 288 -5.35 -10.51 3.06
N HIS A 289 -4.42 -10.08 2.20
CA HIS A 289 -4.04 -10.85 1.02
C HIS A 289 -2.55 -10.69 0.69
N PRO A 290 -1.76 -11.79 0.70
CA PRO A 290 -2.07 -13.00 1.45
C PRO A 290 -2.25 -12.70 2.95
N SER A 291 -3.04 -13.52 3.65
CA SER A 291 -3.18 -13.40 5.11
C SER A 291 -1.87 -13.79 5.78
N TRP A 292 -1.44 -13.00 6.76
CA TRP A 292 -0.31 -13.36 7.61
C TRP A 292 -0.84 -14.13 8.82
N ALA A 293 -0.23 -15.27 9.15
CA ALA A 293 -0.55 -15.95 10.40
C ALA A 293 -0.14 -15.03 11.58
N GLY A 294 -1.09 -14.71 12.45
CA GLY A 294 -0.90 -13.83 13.61
C GLY A 294 0.03 -14.41 14.68
#